data_AF-A0A3L7JX15-F1
#
_entry.id   AF-A0A3L7JX15-F1
#
_cell.length_a   1.000
_cell.length_b   1.000
_cell.length_c   1.000
_cell.angle_alpha   90.00
_cell.angle_beta   90.00
_cell.angle_gamma   90.00
#
_symmetry.space_group_name_H-M   'P 1'
#
loop_
_entity.id
_entity.type
_entity.pdbx_description
1 polymer ?
#
loop_
_entity_poly.entity_id
_entity_poly.type
_entity_poly.pdbx_seq_one_letter_code
_entity_poly.pdbx_strand_id
1 'polypeptide(L)'
;MYNDTLQNKNTSLKYSNNNHFFKSNIINIRHVLLAAIVASFNILFYDNLFASLIYVLLELIILGYYFTKGEITKYIGSYLIFMCLSLEFDVLVGTGHFYGFKNFRIFGFNLGIITLVPIVLLTLKKGINIKKIKENYPLIFKFASIIFIMNFTGILFGLINLLVNDNNIQNISNSLTSFIGKSYSMISFPLLIIIAFGYLLTWESDRVKELNSYLVAVLIGVVVSMMVSYVSGNFGYYDLKTLLVTNVIQYLPFTLLIPFYKHFKSSKVIVIAAIIGTVLSLMYNAQGKLIIMYIFSPLVICIILWRKKRFRFLLLVLLILPLVLLFVIKVFGLLTETSLLFEIKLNQALSLLKIWEPHWLINMPMSPRIRIIELINILYEYKEKPWMLLFGKGYMGSITDHVGMLGTTFIVGSFSTAEWDNGTFYNVHGTLSTIFLYHGLFGLFFYLYMIKTVITNVTKNPWILFGGFWFLISYGFSATISSFGIAALLLGFLEITQNKIALNSNLNQK
;
A
#
# COMPACT_ATOMS: atom_id res chain seq x y z
N MET A 1 -49.47 -22.43 1.24
CA MET A 1 -48.77 -21.92 2.44
C MET A 1 -47.90 -23.00 3.09
N TYR A 2 -47.18 -23.83 2.30
CA TYR A 2 -46.41 -24.99 2.80
C TYR A 2 -45.08 -25.24 2.05
N ASN A 3 -44.54 -24.22 1.37
CA ASN A 3 -43.29 -24.35 0.59
C ASN A 3 -42.11 -23.49 1.11
N ASP A 4 -42.31 -22.56 2.04
CA ASP A 4 -41.23 -21.67 2.51
C ASP A 4 -40.35 -22.28 3.62
N THR A 5 -40.77 -23.39 4.24
CA THR A 5 -40.02 -24.05 5.32
C THR A 5 -38.94 -25.01 4.81
N LEU A 6 -39.01 -25.49 3.58
CA LEU A 6 -38.01 -26.38 2.98
C LEU A 6 -36.80 -25.62 2.42
N GLN A 7 -36.96 -24.37 2.01
CA GLN A 7 -35.84 -23.54 1.51
C GLN A 7 -34.89 -23.10 2.64
N ASN A 8 -35.43 -22.87 3.85
CA ASN A 8 -34.63 -22.49 5.02
C ASN A 8 -33.88 -23.65 5.69
N LYS A 9 -34.33 -24.91 5.51
CA LYS A 9 -33.59 -26.09 6.00
C LYS A 9 -32.41 -26.46 5.09
N ASN A 10 -32.51 -26.20 3.80
CA ASN A 10 -31.41 -26.46 2.87
C ASN A 10 -30.30 -25.40 2.92
N THR A 11 -30.60 -24.16 3.33
CA THR A 11 -29.56 -23.15 3.59
C THR A 11 -28.78 -23.44 4.85
N SER A 12 -29.40 -23.91 5.94
CA SER A 12 -28.70 -24.22 7.19
C SER A 12 -27.77 -25.45 7.08
N LEU A 13 -28.15 -26.47 6.32
CA LEU A 13 -27.32 -27.65 6.06
C LEU A 13 -26.09 -27.34 5.17
N LYS A 14 -26.17 -26.35 4.28
CA LYS A 14 -25.03 -25.92 3.46
C LYS A 14 -23.95 -25.17 4.25
N TYR A 15 -24.29 -24.59 5.41
CA TYR A 15 -23.33 -23.92 6.29
C TYR A 15 -22.63 -24.87 7.28
N SER A 16 -23.24 -26.01 7.62
CA SER A 16 -22.67 -27.01 8.55
C SER A 16 -21.41 -27.70 7.98
N ASN A 17 -21.34 -27.90 6.66
CA ASN A 17 -20.16 -28.48 5.99
C ASN A 17 -18.98 -27.50 5.80
N ASN A 18 -19.08 -26.25 6.28
CA ASN A 18 -18.03 -25.25 6.09
C ASN A 18 -16.85 -25.34 7.06
N ASN A 19 -16.82 -26.30 7.99
CA ASN A 19 -15.66 -26.47 8.88
C ASN A 19 -14.39 -26.98 8.16
N HIS A 20 -14.51 -27.46 6.92
CA HIS A 20 -13.35 -27.79 6.05
C HIS A 20 -12.78 -26.59 5.26
N PHE A 21 -13.37 -25.38 5.34
CA PHE A 21 -12.97 -24.22 4.53
C PHE A 21 -11.66 -23.50 4.93
N PHE A 22 -10.93 -23.99 5.94
CA PHE A 22 -9.85 -23.21 6.58
C PHE A 22 -8.42 -23.61 6.19
N LYS A 23 -8.25 -24.52 5.24
CA LYS A 23 -6.93 -25.03 4.83
C LYS A 23 -6.65 -24.79 3.34
N SER A 24 -6.86 -23.58 2.84
CA SER A 24 -6.33 -23.22 1.52
C SER A 24 -4.80 -23.17 1.61
N ASN A 25 -4.10 -23.89 0.73
CA ASN A 25 -2.66 -23.76 0.59
C ASN A 25 -2.34 -22.31 0.19
N ILE A 26 -1.79 -21.55 1.13
CA ILE A 26 -1.44 -20.13 0.93
C ILE A 26 -0.33 -19.98 -0.10
N ILE A 27 0.54 -20.98 -0.23
CA ILE A 27 1.53 -21.00 -1.30
C ILE A 27 1.03 -21.87 -2.42
N ASN A 28 0.93 -21.24 -3.58
CA ASN A 28 0.82 -21.92 -4.85
C ASN A 28 2.12 -21.71 -5.62
N ILE A 29 2.86 -22.79 -5.88
CA ILE A 29 4.16 -22.73 -6.56
C ILE A 29 4.05 -22.10 -7.95
N ARG A 30 2.91 -22.26 -8.65
CA ARG A 30 2.70 -21.66 -9.96
C ARG A 30 2.67 -20.13 -9.88
N HIS A 31 2.03 -19.59 -8.85
CA HIS A 31 1.98 -18.13 -8.64
C HIS A 31 3.36 -17.59 -8.25
N VAL A 32 4.10 -18.33 -7.41
CA VAL A 32 5.48 -17.96 -7.04
C VAL A 32 6.41 -17.97 -8.25
N LEU A 33 6.32 -18.98 -9.12
CA LEU A 33 7.09 -19.04 -10.37
C LEU A 33 6.74 -17.88 -11.30
N LEU A 34 5.46 -17.59 -11.49
CA LEU A 34 5.02 -16.44 -12.29
C LEU A 34 5.59 -15.13 -11.73
N ALA A 35 5.48 -14.90 -10.42
CA ALA A 35 6.03 -13.72 -9.76
C ALA A 35 7.56 -13.64 -9.88
N ALA A 36 8.27 -14.75 -9.74
CA ALA A 36 9.73 -14.80 -9.88
C ALA A 36 10.16 -14.47 -11.32
N ILE A 37 9.47 -14.98 -12.34
CA ILE A 37 9.75 -14.70 -13.75
C ILE A 37 9.53 -13.21 -14.04
N VAL A 38 8.36 -12.68 -13.66
CA VAL A 38 8.01 -11.25 -13.85
C VAL A 38 9.00 -10.35 -13.13
N ALA A 39 9.35 -10.66 -11.88
CA ALA A 39 10.35 -9.93 -11.11
C ALA A 39 11.71 -9.94 -11.82
N SER A 40 12.15 -11.11 -12.31
CA SER A 40 13.45 -11.24 -12.97
C SER A 40 13.49 -10.44 -14.27
N PHE A 41 12.45 -10.53 -15.11
CA PHE A 41 12.39 -9.80 -16.39
C PHE A 41 12.30 -8.28 -16.20
N ASN A 42 11.52 -7.81 -15.22
CA ASN A 42 11.47 -6.39 -14.89
C ASN A 42 12.82 -5.83 -14.41
N ILE A 43 13.75 -6.66 -13.94
CA ILE A 43 15.11 -6.22 -13.53
C ILE A 43 16.13 -6.39 -14.65
N LEU A 44 16.06 -7.48 -15.42
CA LEU A 44 17.03 -7.76 -16.48
C LEU A 44 16.81 -6.89 -17.72
N PHE A 45 15.58 -6.47 -17.99
CA PHE A 45 15.20 -5.81 -19.24
C PHE A 45 14.55 -4.45 -19.02
N TYR A 46 14.68 -3.84 -17.84
CA TYR A 46 13.98 -2.60 -17.49
C TYR A 46 14.24 -1.44 -18.48
N ASP A 47 15.42 -1.37 -19.08
CA ASP A 47 15.85 -0.34 -20.03
C ASP A 47 15.71 -0.77 -21.50
N ASN A 48 15.36 -2.04 -21.76
CA ASN A 48 15.24 -2.58 -23.11
C ASN A 48 13.77 -2.57 -23.57
N LEU A 49 13.39 -1.55 -24.33
CA LEU A 49 12.02 -1.37 -24.83
C LEU A 49 11.47 -2.62 -25.54
N PHE A 50 12.25 -3.25 -26.41
CA PHE A 50 11.78 -4.38 -27.22
C PHE A 50 11.52 -5.62 -26.37
N ALA A 51 12.47 -5.98 -25.50
CA ALA A 51 12.29 -7.07 -24.55
C ALA A 51 11.12 -6.79 -23.60
N SER A 52 10.99 -5.54 -23.12
CA SER A 52 9.86 -5.12 -22.30
C SER A 52 8.51 -5.20 -22.98
N LEU A 53 8.44 -4.80 -24.24
CA LEU A 53 7.22 -4.90 -25.03
C LEU A 53 6.79 -6.36 -25.20
N ILE A 54 7.74 -7.26 -25.48
CA ILE A 54 7.45 -8.70 -25.64
C ILE A 54 6.87 -9.28 -24.35
N TYR A 55 7.52 -9.08 -23.20
CA TYR A 55 7.00 -9.70 -21.97
C TYR A 55 5.70 -9.04 -21.51
N VAL A 56 5.51 -7.73 -21.70
CA VAL A 56 4.24 -7.07 -21.37
C VAL A 56 3.11 -7.57 -22.28
N LEU A 57 3.39 -7.86 -23.56
CA LEU A 57 2.42 -8.51 -24.44
C LEU A 57 2.05 -9.91 -23.93
N LEU A 58 3.01 -10.68 -23.43
CA LEU A 58 2.74 -11.99 -22.79
C LEU A 58 1.88 -11.84 -21.52
N GLU A 59 2.14 -10.84 -20.68
CA GLU A 59 1.32 -10.52 -19.51
C GLU A 59 -0.13 -10.19 -19.92
N LEU A 60 -0.32 -9.39 -20.98
CA LEU A 60 -1.64 -9.08 -21.54
C LEU A 60 -2.34 -10.31 -22.12
N ILE A 61 -1.61 -11.22 -22.77
CA ILE A 61 -2.17 -12.49 -23.27
C ILE A 61 -2.66 -13.36 -22.10
N ILE A 62 -1.89 -13.44 -21.01
CA ILE A 62 -2.29 -14.18 -19.80
C ILE A 62 -3.57 -13.59 -19.20
N LEU A 63 -3.65 -12.26 -19.10
CA LEU A 63 -4.86 -11.58 -18.64
C LEU A 63 -6.04 -11.85 -19.59
N GLY A 64 -5.86 -11.67 -20.89
CA GLY A 64 -6.90 -11.96 -21.90
C GLY A 64 -7.40 -13.41 -21.84
N TYR A 65 -6.50 -14.37 -21.62
CA TYR A 65 -6.86 -15.78 -21.44
C TYR A 65 -7.76 -16.00 -20.22
N TYR A 66 -7.40 -15.48 -19.04
CA TYR A 66 -8.25 -15.64 -17.85
C TYR A 66 -9.58 -14.90 -17.98
N PHE A 67 -9.59 -13.73 -18.63
CA PHE A 67 -10.80 -12.97 -18.87
C PHE A 67 -11.78 -13.73 -19.79
N THR A 68 -11.29 -14.25 -20.91
CA THR A 68 -12.12 -15.00 -21.89
C THR A 68 -12.64 -16.33 -21.31
N LYS A 69 -11.90 -16.97 -20.41
CA LYS A 69 -12.36 -18.13 -19.64
C LYS A 69 -13.33 -17.77 -18.50
N GLY A 70 -13.56 -16.48 -18.24
CA GLY A 70 -14.41 -16.01 -17.15
C GLY A 70 -13.83 -16.28 -15.75
N GLU A 71 -12.52 -16.50 -15.64
CA GLU A 71 -11.84 -16.75 -14.36
C GLU A 71 -11.34 -15.43 -13.75
N ILE A 72 -12.26 -14.58 -13.29
CA ILE A 72 -11.93 -13.18 -12.94
C ILE A 72 -11.07 -13.10 -11.68
N THR A 73 -11.20 -14.04 -10.74
CA THR A 73 -10.28 -14.12 -9.58
C THR A 73 -8.83 -14.32 -10.02
N LYS A 74 -8.56 -15.21 -10.99
CA LYS A 74 -7.21 -15.45 -11.50
C LYS A 74 -6.70 -14.30 -12.35
N TYR A 75 -7.59 -13.65 -13.09
CA TYR A 75 -7.31 -12.40 -13.79
C TYR A 75 -6.77 -11.35 -12.82
N ILE A 76 -7.51 -11.07 -11.74
CA ILE A 76 -7.12 -10.09 -10.72
C ILE A 76 -5.84 -10.50 -10.00
N GLY A 77 -5.70 -11.79 -9.67
CA GLY A 77 -4.47 -12.30 -9.06
C GLY A 77 -3.24 -12.07 -9.94
N SER A 78 -3.34 -12.37 -11.23
CA SER A 78 -2.23 -12.18 -12.20
C SER A 78 -1.96 -10.70 -12.43
N TYR A 79 -3.01 -9.88 -12.55
CA TYR A 79 -2.89 -8.42 -12.62
C TYR A 79 -2.12 -7.86 -11.41
N LEU A 80 -2.43 -8.33 -10.20
CA LEU A 80 -1.72 -7.91 -9.00
C LEU A 80 -0.23 -8.29 -9.06
N ILE A 81 0.14 -9.45 -9.61
CA ILE A 81 1.55 -9.80 -9.81
C ILE A 81 2.23 -8.81 -10.76
N PHE A 82 1.67 -8.60 -11.95
CA PHE A 82 2.27 -7.73 -12.98
C PHE A 82 2.36 -6.28 -12.52
N MET A 83 1.29 -5.77 -11.93
CA MET A 83 1.24 -4.41 -11.41
C MET A 83 2.18 -4.21 -10.22
N CYS A 84 2.17 -5.11 -9.23
CA CYS A 84 2.94 -4.91 -8.00
C CYS A 84 4.45 -5.10 -8.21
N LEU A 85 4.87 -5.92 -9.18
CA LEU A 85 6.29 -6.17 -9.48
C LEU A 85 6.88 -5.23 -10.52
N SER A 86 6.06 -4.33 -11.10
CA SER A 86 6.56 -3.30 -12.01
C SER A 86 7.37 -2.23 -11.27
N LEU A 87 8.43 -1.73 -11.91
CA LEU A 87 9.15 -0.53 -11.47
C LEU A 87 8.28 0.72 -11.73
N GLU A 88 8.47 1.79 -10.96
CA GLU A 88 7.56 2.96 -11.03
C GLU A 88 8.22 4.34 -11.01
N PHE A 89 9.33 4.54 -10.31
CA PHE A 89 9.97 5.86 -10.17
C PHE A 89 11.34 5.89 -10.85
N ASP A 90 11.48 6.76 -11.84
CA ASP A 90 12.71 7.09 -12.55
C ASP A 90 13.88 7.36 -11.59
N VAL A 91 13.64 8.16 -10.54
CA VAL A 91 14.66 8.47 -9.53
C VAL A 91 15.24 7.20 -8.94
N LEU A 92 14.38 6.23 -8.55
CA LEU A 92 14.80 4.96 -7.95
C LEU A 92 15.48 4.01 -8.95
N VAL A 93 15.04 4.04 -10.20
CA VAL A 93 15.64 3.22 -11.27
C VAL A 93 16.99 3.80 -11.70
N GLY A 94 17.21 5.11 -11.56
CA GLY A 94 18.43 5.80 -11.97
C GLY A 94 18.48 6.13 -13.47
N THR A 95 17.33 6.07 -14.16
CA THR A 95 17.20 6.41 -15.59
C THR A 95 15.85 7.07 -15.86
N GLY A 96 15.84 8.02 -16.80
CA GLY A 96 14.61 8.63 -17.32
C GLY A 96 13.81 7.71 -18.24
N HIS A 97 14.39 6.58 -18.66
CA HIS A 97 13.76 5.62 -19.57
C HIS A 97 13.81 4.22 -18.98
N PHE A 98 12.65 3.73 -18.56
CA PHE A 98 12.45 2.35 -18.17
C PHE A 98 11.03 1.89 -18.49
N TYR A 99 10.88 0.60 -18.71
CA TYR A 99 9.71 -0.02 -19.29
C TYR A 99 9.21 -1.15 -18.39
N GLY A 100 7.94 -1.49 -18.55
CA GLY A 100 7.28 -2.51 -17.76
C GLY A 100 5.79 -2.27 -17.67
N PHE A 101 5.06 -3.22 -17.09
CA PHE A 101 3.60 -3.26 -17.12
C PHE A 101 2.95 -1.95 -16.70
N LYS A 102 3.41 -1.31 -15.62
CA LYS A 102 2.90 0.00 -15.19
C LYS A 102 3.34 1.12 -16.14
N ASN A 103 4.55 1.09 -16.69
CA ASN A 103 5.10 2.26 -17.39
C ASN A 103 4.59 2.39 -18.83
N PHE A 104 4.15 1.30 -19.46
CA PHE A 104 3.51 1.38 -20.76
C PHE A 104 2.22 2.19 -20.70
N ARG A 105 2.04 3.04 -21.71
CA ARG A 105 0.85 3.86 -21.89
C ARG A 105 0.20 3.60 -23.24
N ILE A 106 -1.12 3.51 -23.25
CA ILE A 106 -1.92 3.45 -24.48
C ILE A 106 -2.88 4.64 -24.42
N PHE A 107 -2.86 5.49 -25.46
CA PHE A 107 -3.62 6.75 -25.49
C PHE A 107 -3.38 7.64 -24.25
N GLY A 108 -2.15 7.65 -23.71
CA GLY A 108 -1.78 8.44 -22.53
C GLY A 108 -2.15 7.81 -21.18
N PHE A 109 -2.97 6.75 -21.16
CA PHE A 109 -3.38 6.04 -19.95
C PHE A 109 -2.41 4.92 -19.60
N ASN A 110 -2.18 4.74 -18.30
CA ASN A 110 -1.36 3.67 -17.75
C ASN A 110 -1.97 2.30 -18.06
N LEU A 111 -1.19 1.37 -18.59
CA LEU A 111 -1.66 0.02 -18.92
C LEU A 111 -2.24 -0.73 -17.72
N GLY A 112 -1.72 -0.49 -16.50
CA GLY A 112 -2.28 -1.00 -15.26
C GLY A 112 -3.73 -0.57 -15.02
N ILE A 113 -4.10 0.65 -15.40
CA ILE A 113 -5.50 1.11 -15.30
C ILE A 113 -6.35 0.55 -16.44
N ILE A 114 -5.82 0.55 -17.66
CA ILE A 114 -6.53 0.02 -18.83
C ILE A 114 -6.92 -1.45 -18.61
N THR A 115 -6.04 -2.24 -18.03
CA THR A 115 -6.29 -3.66 -17.74
C THR A 115 -7.33 -3.88 -16.64
N LEU A 116 -7.75 -2.86 -15.89
CA LEU A 116 -8.91 -2.96 -15.00
C LEU A 116 -10.23 -2.56 -15.67
N VAL A 117 -10.21 -1.85 -16.81
CA VAL A 117 -11.41 -1.42 -17.54
C VAL A 117 -12.32 -2.58 -17.96
N PRO A 118 -11.82 -3.73 -18.47
CA PRO A 118 -12.69 -4.87 -18.80
C PRO A 118 -13.56 -5.34 -17.63
N ILE A 119 -13.04 -5.27 -16.41
CA ILE A 119 -13.79 -5.64 -15.20
C ILE A 119 -14.85 -4.59 -14.88
N VAL A 120 -14.57 -3.31 -15.08
CA VAL A 120 -15.59 -2.24 -14.96
C VAL A 120 -16.72 -2.49 -15.95
N LEU A 121 -16.41 -2.81 -17.22
CA LEU A 121 -17.43 -3.10 -18.22
C LEU A 121 -18.26 -4.35 -17.86
N LEU A 122 -17.61 -5.42 -17.37
CA LEU A 122 -18.31 -6.59 -16.84
C LEU A 122 -19.21 -6.23 -15.66
N THR A 123 -18.75 -5.33 -14.81
CA THR A 123 -19.48 -4.86 -13.64
C THR A 123 -20.70 -4.03 -14.04
N LEU A 124 -20.58 -3.15 -15.03
CA LEU A 124 -21.70 -2.39 -15.58
C LEU A 124 -22.73 -3.33 -16.22
N LYS A 125 -22.29 -4.39 -16.90
CA LYS A 125 -23.16 -5.38 -17.54
C LYS A 125 -23.89 -6.29 -16.55
N LYS A 126 -23.18 -6.84 -15.55
CA LYS A 126 -23.73 -7.82 -14.60
C LYS A 126 -24.28 -7.18 -13.32
N GLY A 127 -23.86 -5.97 -12.99
CA GLY A 127 -24.15 -5.30 -11.74
C GLY A 127 -23.33 -5.82 -10.55
N ILE A 128 -23.17 -4.96 -9.53
CA ILE A 128 -22.71 -5.32 -8.19
C ILE A 128 -23.92 -5.41 -7.26
N ASN A 129 -24.05 -6.50 -6.50
CA ASN A 129 -25.09 -6.59 -5.49
C ASN A 129 -24.65 -5.87 -4.21
N ILE A 130 -24.86 -4.55 -4.17
CA ILE A 130 -24.46 -3.70 -3.05
C ILE A 130 -25.15 -4.13 -1.74
N LYS A 131 -26.41 -4.59 -1.79
CA LYS A 131 -27.14 -5.09 -0.62
C LYS A 131 -26.44 -6.31 -0.03
N LYS A 132 -26.13 -7.31 -0.86
CA LYS A 132 -25.36 -8.51 -0.46
C LYS A 132 -24.01 -8.14 0.15
N ILE A 133 -23.28 -7.17 -0.42
CA ILE A 133 -21.99 -6.73 0.12
C ILE A 133 -22.16 -6.02 1.48
N LYS A 134 -23.15 -5.14 1.60
CA LYS A 134 -23.43 -4.42 2.86
C LYS A 134 -23.79 -5.39 3.99
N GLU A 135 -24.59 -6.42 3.69
CA GLU A 135 -25.04 -7.42 4.66
C GLU A 135 -23.93 -8.43 5.02
N ASN A 136 -23.27 -9.01 4.02
CA ASN A 136 -22.31 -10.10 4.24
C ASN A 136 -20.88 -9.60 4.52
N TYR A 137 -20.54 -8.38 4.09
CA TYR A 137 -19.19 -7.81 4.17
C TYR A 137 -19.20 -6.33 4.62
N PRO A 138 -19.79 -6.00 5.78
CA PRO A 138 -20.01 -4.60 6.21
C PRO A 138 -18.74 -3.77 6.36
N LEU A 139 -17.60 -4.38 6.72
CA LEU A 139 -16.32 -3.67 6.80
C LEU A 139 -15.83 -3.20 5.43
N ILE A 140 -15.98 -4.07 4.41
CA ILE A 140 -15.61 -3.73 3.02
C ILE A 140 -16.55 -2.63 2.52
N PHE A 141 -17.85 -2.77 2.72
CA PHE A 141 -18.83 -1.75 2.32
C PHE A 141 -18.53 -0.40 2.96
N LYS A 142 -18.29 -0.36 4.28
CA LYS A 142 -17.98 0.88 4.99
C LYS A 142 -16.70 1.54 4.49
N PHE A 143 -15.64 0.75 4.31
CA PHE A 143 -14.37 1.25 3.77
C PHE A 143 -14.55 1.80 2.35
N ALA A 144 -15.19 1.03 1.46
CA ALA A 144 -15.44 1.44 0.09
C ALA A 144 -16.25 2.74 0.03
N SER A 145 -17.36 2.83 0.77
CA SER A 145 -18.21 4.02 0.80
C SER A 145 -17.44 5.27 1.26
N ILE A 146 -16.59 5.16 2.28
CA ILE A 146 -15.80 6.31 2.74
C ILE A 146 -14.75 6.70 1.69
N ILE A 147 -14.07 5.73 1.08
CA ILE A 147 -13.11 6.02 -0.01
C ILE A 147 -13.81 6.68 -1.20
N PHE A 148 -15.00 6.23 -1.60
CA PHE A 148 -15.80 6.89 -2.64
C PHE A 148 -16.12 8.34 -2.28
N ILE A 149 -16.58 8.60 -1.05
CA ILE A 149 -16.88 9.96 -0.57
C ILE A 149 -15.61 10.82 -0.58
N MET A 150 -14.50 10.33 -0.03
CA MET A 150 -13.22 11.06 -0.02
C MET A 150 -12.76 11.44 -1.44
N ASN A 151 -12.87 10.52 -2.40
CA ASN A 151 -12.49 10.81 -3.79
C ASN A 151 -13.42 11.84 -4.42
N PHE A 152 -14.74 11.72 -4.19
CA PHE A 152 -15.72 12.67 -4.68
C PHE A 152 -15.48 14.08 -4.11
N THR A 153 -15.33 14.21 -2.79
CA THR A 153 -15.02 15.50 -2.15
C THR A 153 -13.66 16.03 -2.56
N GLY A 154 -12.67 15.14 -2.73
CA GLY A 154 -11.34 15.49 -3.22
C GLY A 154 -11.37 16.17 -4.58
N ILE A 155 -12.13 15.62 -5.54
CA ILE A 155 -12.32 16.24 -6.86
C ILE A 155 -13.06 17.56 -6.72
N LEU A 156 -14.19 17.56 -6.00
CA LEU A 156 -15.07 18.73 -5.90
C LEU A 156 -14.34 19.94 -5.32
N PHE A 157 -13.67 19.77 -4.18
CA PHE A 157 -12.92 20.86 -3.53
C PHE A 157 -11.65 21.23 -4.29
N GLY A 158 -11.03 20.28 -4.99
CA GLY A 158 -9.89 20.58 -5.87
C GLY A 158 -10.30 21.45 -7.06
N LEU A 159 -11.46 21.17 -7.68
CA LEU A 159 -12.04 22.01 -8.72
C LEU A 159 -12.41 23.40 -8.19
N ILE A 160 -13.02 23.48 -7.01
CA ILE A 160 -13.31 24.78 -6.37
C ILE A 160 -12.03 25.59 -6.20
N ASN A 161 -10.95 24.98 -5.68
CA ASN A 161 -9.68 25.68 -5.49
C ASN A 161 -9.04 26.15 -6.78
N LEU A 162 -9.10 25.35 -7.84
CA LEU A 162 -8.69 25.79 -9.16
C LEU A 162 -9.53 26.98 -9.64
N LEU A 163 -10.86 26.92 -9.51
CA LEU A 163 -11.77 27.97 -10.00
C LEU A 163 -11.60 29.29 -9.27
N VAL A 164 -11.40 29.27 -7.95
CA VAL A 164 -11.17 30.49 -7.15
C VAL A 164 -9.70 30.95 -7.18
N ASN A 165 -8.85 30.25 -7.94
CA ASN A 165 -7.40 30.48 -8.00
C ASN A 165 -6.74 30.55 -6.62
N ASP A 166 -7.09 29.59 -5.77
CA ASP A 166 -6.61 29.55 -4.39
C ASP A 166 -5.06 29.48 -4.36
N ASN A 167 -4.44 30.35 -3.55
CA ASN A 167 -2.98 30.50 -3.47
C ASN A 167 -2.30 30.71 -4.84
N ASN A 168 -2.96 31.37 -5.80
CA ASN A 168 -2.42 31.59 -7.14
C ASN A 168 -2.05 30.28 -7.87
N ILE A 169 -2.75 29.19 -7.59
CA ILE A 169 -2.42 27.88 -8.16
C ILE A 169 -2.54 27.82 -9.69
N GLN A 170 -3.35 28.68 -10.31
CA GLN A 170 -3.45 28.77 -11.77
C GLN A 170 -2.16 29.29 -12.41
N ASN A 171 -1.33 30.04 -11.68
CA ASN A 171 -0.04 30.55 -12.17
C ASN A 171 1.01 29.44 -12.29
N ILE A 172 0.81 28.29 -11.63
CA ILE A 172 1.65 27.12 -11.83
C ILE A 172 1.42 26.59 -13.24
N SER A 173 2.50 26.47 -14.02
CA SER A 173 2.45 25.89 -15.36
C SER A 173 1.76 24.51 -15.35
N ASN A 174 0.86 24.27 -16.30
CA ASN A 174 0.11 23.02 -16.43
C ASN A 174 -0.77 22.67 -15.21
N SER A 175 -1.25 23.65 -14.44
CA SER A 175 -2.08 23.43 -13.25
C SER A 175 -3.27 22.48 -13.48
N LEU A 176 -4.05 22.68 -14.55
CA LEU A 176 -5.16 21.78 -14.89
C LEU A 176 -4.69 20.34 -15.17
N THR A 177 -3.59 20.18 -15.91
CA THR A 177 -3.01 18.87 -16.22
C THR A 177 -2.50 18.18 -14.95
N SER A 178 -1.87 18.94 -14.05
CA SER A 178 -1.43 18.47 -12.72
C SER A 178 -2.62 18.02 -11.87
N PHE A 179 -3.73 18.77 -11.87
CA PHE A 179 -4.97 18.39 -11.20
C PHE A 179 -5.57 17.10 -11.76
N ILE A 180 -5.65 16.97 -13.09
CA ILE A 180 -6.14 15.76 -13.76
C ILE A 180 -5.22 14.59 -13.41
N GLY A 181 -3.91 14.78 -13.47
CA GLY A 181 -2.92 13.75 -13.12
C GLY A 181 -3.04 13.30 -11.67
N LYS A 182 -3.22 14.24 -10.73
CA LYS A 182 -3.39 13.95 -9.31
C LYS A 182 -4.71 13.24 -9.01
N SER A 183 -5.79 13.71 -9.62
CA SER A 183 -7.11 13.05 -9.54
C SER A 183 -7.00 11.64 -10.10
N TYR A 184 -6.40 11.48 -11.28
CA TYR A 184 -6.19 10.19 -11.91
C TYR A 184 -5.43 9.21 -11.00
N SER A 185 -4.33 9.63 -10.38
CA SER A 185 -3.52 8.75 -9.51
C SER A 185 -4.24 8.40 -8.21
N MET A 186 -4.97 9.34 -7.62
CA MET A 186 -5.67 9.16 -6.34
C MET A 186 -6.97 8.36 -6.48
N ILE A 187 -7.64 8.45 -7.62
CA ILE A 187 -8.97 7.86 -7.85
C ILE A 187 -8.87 6.51 -8.53
N SER A 188 -8.16 6.45 -9.66
CA SER A 188 -8.32 5.36 -10.61
C SER A 188 -7.93 4.02 -9.98
N PHE A 189 -6.72 3.89 -9.46
CA PHE A 189 -6.27 2.62 -8.86
C PHE A 189 -7.14 2.20 -7.65
N PRO A 190 -7.39 3.08 -6.65
CA PRO A 190 -8.20 2.69 -5.51
C PRO A 190 -9.62 2.27 -5.87
N LEU A 191 -10.33 3.07 -6.66
CA LEU A 191 -11.72 2.77 -6.99
C LEU A 191 -11.83 1.55 -7.91
N LEU A 192 -10.95 1.40 -8.90
CA LEU A 192 -11.01 0.26 -9.82
C LEU A 192 -10.76 -1.07 -9.09
N ILE A 193 -9.83 -1.11 -8.12
CA ILE A 193 -9.60 -2.31 -7.31
C ILE A 193 -10.77 -2.59 -6.37
N ILE A 194 -11.37 -1.55 -5.76
CA ILE A 194 -12.57 -1.70 -4.93
C ILE A 194 -13.74 -2.24 -5.76
N ILE A 195 -13.94 -1.72 -6.97
CA ILE A 195 -14.99 -2.18 -7.91
C ILE A 195 -14.73 -3.63 -8.31
N ALA A 196 -13.48 -3.98 -8.65
CA ALA A 196 -13.10 -5.35 -8.98
C ALA A 196 -13.38 -6.31 -7.81
N PHE A 197 -13.03 -5.93 -6.58
CA PHE A 197 -13.40 -6.71 -5.40
C PHE A 197 -14.91 -6.81 -5.23
N GLY A 198 -15.66 -5.73 -5.44
CA GLY A 198 -17.12 -5.75 -5.40
C GLY A 198 -17.74 -6.74 -6.39
N TYR A 199 -17.18 -6.83 -7.60
CA TYR A 199 -17.54 -7.84 -8.58
C TYR A 199 -17.24 -9.26 -8.05
N LEU A 200 -16.02 -9.51 -7.56
CA LEU A 200 -15.63 -10.82 -7.04
C LEU A 200 -16.50 -11.25 -5.85
N LEU A 201 -16.83 -10.36 -4.92
CA LEU A 201 -17.71 -10.66 -3.79
C LEU A 201 -19.15 -10.96 -4.21
N THR A 202 -19.59 -10.39 -5.32
CA THR A 202 -20.93 -10.63 -5.85
C THR A 202 -21.00 -11.99 -6.55
N TRP A 203 -20.04 -12.26 -7.44
CA TRP A 203 -20.11 -13.33 -8.44
C TRP A 203 -19.13 -14.50 -8.22
N GLU A 204 -18.01 -14.30 -7.53
CA GLU A 204 -16.96 -15.30 -7.31
C GLU A 204 -16.53 -15.38 -5.82
N SER A 205 -17.47 -15.17 -4.88
CA SER A 205 -17.18 -15.01 -3.45
C SER A 205 -16.36 -16.16 -2.85
N ASP A 206 -16.54 -17.38 -3.36
CA ASP A 206 -15.89 -18.58 -2.87
C ASP A 206 -14.42 -18.67 -3.30
N ARG A 207 -14.07 -18.00 -4.40
CA ARG A 207 -12.73 -18.02 -5.00
C ARG A 207 -11.85 -16.86 -4.55
N VAL A 208 -12.42 -15.78 -4.02
CA VAL A 208 -11.68 -14.57 -3.56
C VAL A 208 -10.47 -14.92 -2.68
N LYS A 209 -10.56 -15.98 -1.87
CA LYS A 209 -9.45 -16.43 -1.01
C LYS A 209 -8.21 -16.89 -1.77
N GLU A 210 -8.33 -17.28 -3.05
CA GLU A 210 -7.20 -17.61 -3.92
C GLU A 210 -6.21 -16.43 -4.01
N LEU A 211 -6.68 -15.17 -3.90
CA LEU A 211 -5.86 -13.96 -3.91
C LEU A 211 -4.79 -13.94 -2.82
N ASN A 212 -4.98 -14.65 -1.71
CA ASN A 212 -3.95 -14.83 -0.67
C ASN A 212 -2.62 -15.31 -1.27
N SER A 213 -2.70 -16.29 -2.17
CA SER A 213 -1.52 -16.91 -2.77
C SER A 213 -0.81 -16.01 -3.77
N TYR A 214 -1.55 -15.13 -4.45
CA TYR A 214 -0.99 -14.12 -5.34
C TYR A 214 -0.26 -13.02 -4.56
N LEU A 215 -0.85 -12.52 -3.47
CA LEU A 215 -0.18 -11.52 -2.62
C LEU A 215 1.10 -12.07 -1.97
N VAL A 216 1.09 -13.33 -1.51
CA VAL A 216 2.32 -13.98 -1.01
C VAL A 216 3.34 -14.15 -2.12
N ALA A 217 2.91 -14.55 -3.33
CA ALA A 217 3.81 -14.66 -4.48
C ALA A 217 4.46 -13.33 -4.84
N VAL A 218 3.72 -12.20 -4.78
CA VAL A 218 4.29 -10.86 -4.96
C VAL A 218 5.39 -10.59 -3.95
N LEU A 219 5.17 -10.83 -2.66
CA LEU A 219 6.18 -10.58 -1.62
C LEU A 219 7.46 -11.40 -1.85
N ILE A 220 7.32 -12.65 -2.30
CA ILE A 220 8.47 -13.49 -2.69
C ILE A 220 9.13 -12.93 -3.95
N GLY A 221 8.34 -12.51 -4.95
CA GLY A 221 8.82 -11.87 -6.17
C GLY A 221 9.66 -10.62 -5.92
N VAL A 222 9.30 -9.80 -4.92
CA VAL A 222 10.12 -8.64 -4.49
C VAL A 222 11.52 -9.09 -4.05
N VAL A 223 11.61 -10.18 -3.29
CA VAL A 223 12.90 -10.73 -2.85
C VAL A 223 13.70 -11.26 -4.03
N VAL A 224 13.04 -11.93 -4.98
CA VAL A 224 13.65 -12.38 -6.23
C VAL A 224 14.19 -11.20 -7.03
N SER A 225 13.44 -10.09 -7.17
CA SER A 225 13.96 -8.90 -7.89
C SER A 225 15.23 -8.34 -7.26
N MET A 226 15.32 -8.30 -5.93
CA MET A 226 16.55 -7.86 -5.24
C MET A 226 17.72 -8.81 -5.48
N MET A 227 17.48 -10.12 -5.43
CA MET A 227 18.51 -11.11 -5.72
C MET A 227 19.00 -11.02 -7.17
N VAL A 228 18.09 -10.89 -8.13
CA VAL A 228 18.44 -10.74 -9.56
C VAL A 228 19.19 -9.44 -9.79
N SER A 229 18.76 -8.33 -9.18
CA SER A 229 19.47 -7.04 -9.24
C SER A 229 20.91 -7.18 -8.73
N TYR A 230 21.10 -7.85 -7.59
CA TYR A 230 22.41 -8.07 -7.01
C TYR A 230 23.31 -8.92 -7.92
N VAL A 231 22.80 -10.04 -8.44
CA VAL A 231 23.57 -10.99 -9.26
C VAL A 231 23.86 -10.44 -10.65
N SER A 232 22.90 -9.74 -11.26
CA SER A 232 23.08 -9.16 -12.61
C SER A 232 23.94 -7.91 -12.62
N GLY A 233 24.13 -7.26 -11.47
CA GLY A 233 24.77 -5.95 -11.40
C GLY A 233 23.88 -4.80 -11.86
N ASN A 234 22.58 -5.03 -12.09
CA ASN A 234 21.61 -3.99 -12.40
C ASN A 234 21.14 -3.32 -11.11
N PHE A 235 21.71 -2.17 -10.79
CA PHE A 235 21.35 -1.38 -9.60
C PHE A 235 20.58 -0.12 -10.01
N GLY A 236 19.67 0.30 -9.13
CA GLY A 236 19.04 1.60 -9.18
C GLY A 236 19.85 2.67 -8.44
N TYR A 237 19.28 3.86 -8.31
CA TYR A 237 19.92 5.01 -7.66
C TYR A 237 18.93 5.70 -6.72
N TYR A 238 19.37 6.13 -5.54
CA TYR A 238 18.57 6.99 -4.65
C TYR A 238 19.53 7.68 -3.69
N ASP A 239 20.09 8.80 -4.12
CA ASP A 239 21.30 9.46 -3.56
C ASP A 239 22.57 8.59 -3.62
N LEU A 240 22.42 7.27 -3.55
CA LEU A 240 23.44 6.23 -3.57
C LEU A 240 22.95 5.03 -4.40
N LYS A 241 23.87 4.13 -4.74
CA LYS A 241 23.56 2.89 -5.47
C LYS A 241 22.66 1.99 -4.62
N THR A 242 21.49 1.61 -5.15
CA THR A 242 20.51 0.76 -4.46
C THR A 242 20.14 -0.46 -5.31
N LEU A 243 19.62 -1.54 -4.73
CA LEU A 243 19.13 -2.64 -5.58
C LEU A 243 17.91 -2.17 -6.35
N LEU A 244 17.84 -2.54 -7.61
CA LEU A 244 16.69 -2.28 -8.45
C LEU A 244 15.53 -3.18 -7.99
N VAL A 245 14.45 -2.54 -7.53
CA VAL A 245 13.33 -3.24 -6.88
C VAL A 245 12.06 -2.41 -6.97
N THR A 246 10.90 -3.07 -6.98
CA THR A 246 9.60 -2.41 -6.87
C THR A 246 9.41 -1.75 -5.50
N ASN A 247 8.60 -0.68 -5.46
CA ASN A 247 8.19 0.02 -4.24
C ASN A 247 7.46 -0.85 -3.22
N VAL A 248 6.94 -2.01 -3.65
CA VAL A 248 6.32 -3.02 -2.77
C VAL A 248 7.33 -3.58 -1.74
N ILE A 249 8.63 -3.31 -1.90
CA ILE A 249 9.67 -3.52 -0.88
C ILE A 249 9.29 -2.98 0.50
N GLN A 250 8.49 -1.91 0.57
CA GLN A 250 8.02 -1.32 1.82
C GLN A 250 7.22 -2.29 2.70
N TYR A 251 6.70 -3.38 2.13
CA TYR A 251 5.95 -4.40 2.87
C TYR A 251 6.79 -5.56 3.39
N LEU A 252 8.07 -5.68 3.00
CA LEU A 252 8.93 -6.76 3.45
C LEU A 252 9.03 -6.89 4.97
N PRO A 253 9.08 -5.83 5.79
CA PRO A 253 9.09 -5.97 7.25
C PRO A 253 7.92 -6.80 7.79
N PHE A 254 6.75 -6.72 7.16
CA PHE A 254 5.55 -7.44 7.61
C PHE A 254 5.54 -8.91 7.16
N THR A 255 6.37 -9.32 6.19
CA THR A 255 6.51 -10.73 5.80
C THR A 255 7.01 -11.59 6.95
N LEU A 256 7.84 -11.03 7.83
CA LEU A 256 8.33 -11.67 9.05
C LEU A 256 7.19 -12.03 10.03
N LEU A 257 6.06 -11.34 9.94
CA LEU A 257 4.92 -11.53 10.84
C LEU A 257 4.00 -12.67 10.38
N ILE A 258 3.95 -12.96 9.08
CA ILE A 258 3.04 -13.93 8.46
C ILE A 258 3.07 -15.31 9.17
N PRO A 259 4.23 -15.92 9.49
CA PRO A 259 4.29 -17.23 10.14
C PRO A 259 3.59 -17.31 11.51
N PHE A 260 3.38 -16.16 12.17
CA PHE A 260 2.74 -16.10 13.48
C PHE A 260 1.20 -16.13 13.40
N TYR A 261 0.62 -16.12 12.20
CA TYR A 261 -0.82 -16.22 11.97
C TYR A 261 -1.27 -17.67 11.77
N LYS A 262 -2.40 -18.06 12.41
CA LYS A 262 -2.84 -19.46 12.48
C LYS A 262 -3.12 -20.04 11.09
N HIS A 263 -3.73 -19.23 10.22
CA HIS A 263 -4.05 -19.62 8.85
C HIS A 263 -2.81 -19.74 7.96
N PHE A 264 -1.73 -19.02 8.30
CA PHE A 264 -0.48 -18.91 7.52
C PHE A 264 0.66 -19.78 8.03
N LYS A 265 0.34 -20.77 8.89
CA LYS A 265 1.36 -21.63 9.48
C LYS A 265 2.12 -22.40 8.38
N SER A 266 3.45 -22.29 8.46
CA SER A 266 4.42 -23.23 7.89
C SER A 266 4.53 -23.26 6.36
N SER A 267 5.13 -22.20 5.80
CA SER A 267 6.04 -22.44 4.69
C SER A 267 7.41 -21.87 5.00
N LYS A 268 8.40 -22.77 5.01
CA LYS A 268 9.83 -22.42 5.10
C LYS A 268 10.20 -21.37 4.05
N VAL A 269 9.56 -21.40 2.87
CA VAL A 269 9.80 -20.46 1.77
C VAL A 269 9.52 -19.01 2.17
N ILE A 270 8.41 -18.73 2.88
CA ILE A 270 8.07 -17.36 3.31
C ILE A 270 9.11 -16.86 4.32
N VAL A 271 9.51 -17.72 5.26
CA VAL A 271 10.51 -17.34 6.29
C VAL A 271 11.87 -17.05 5.64
N ILE A 272 12.32 -17.93 4.74
CA ILE A 272 13.58 -17.75 4.01
C ILE A 272 13.53 -16.46 3.19
N ALA A 273 12.47 -16.24 2.41
CA ALA A 273 12.29 -15.01 1.64
C ALA A 273 12.27 -13.77 2.54
N ALA A 274 11.58 -13.80 3.68
CA ALA A 274 11.52 -12.69 4.61
C ALA A 274 12.90 -12.35 5.21
N ILE A 275 13.71 -13.35 5.56
CA ILE A 275 15.07 -13.15 6.08
C ILE A 275 15.97 -12.55 5.01
N ILE A 276 16.04 -13.17 3.82
CA ILE A 276 16.84 -12.68 2.69
C ILE A 276 16.42 -11.25 2.33
N GLY A 277 15.12 -11.01 2.21
CA GLY A 277 14.59 -9.70 1.87
C GLY A 277 14.91 -8.63 2.93
N THR A 278 14.89 -9.00 4.20
CA THR A 278 15.28 -8.09 5.30
C THR A 278 16.75 -7.67 5.18
N VAL A 279 17.65 -8.64 5.00
CA VAL A 279 19.08 -8.36 4.86
C VAL A 279 19.34 -7.47 3.65
N LEU A 280 18.83 -7.83 2.46
CA LEU A 280 19.05 -7.07 1.24
C LEU A 280 18.46 -5.65 1.33
N SER A 281 17.24 -5.50 1.87
CA SER A 281 16.59 -4.20 1.98
C SER A 281 17.31 -3.26 2.95
N LEU A 282 17.83 -3.76 4.08
CA LEU A 282 18.59 -2.94 5.05
C LEU A 282 19.98 -2.57 4.53
N MET A 283 20.63 -3.45 3.76
CA MET A 283 21.95 -3.17 3.21
C MET A 283 21.91 -2.17 2.05
N TYR A 284 20.97 -2.35 1.11
CA TYR A 284 21.02 -1.65 -0.18
C TYR A 284 19.85 -0.69 -0.44
N ASN A 285 18.72 -0.83 0.25
CA ASN A 285 17.52 -0.02 0.00
C ASN A 285 16.98 0.61 1.29
N ALA A 286 17.87 0.92 2.24
CA ALA A 286 17.49 1.46 3.52
C ALA A 286 16.75 2.80 3.37
N GLN A 287 15.52 2.84 3.90
CA GLN A 287 14.75 4.06 4.04
C GLN A 287 14.36 4.24 5.50
N GLY A 288 14.29 5.48 6.00
CA GLY A 288 13.95 5.74 7.41
C GLY A 288 12.64 5.04 7.84
N LYS A 289 11.62 5.05 6.97
CA LYS A 289 10.35 4.32 7.19
C LYS A 289 10.56 2.80 7.30
N LEU A 290 11.39 2.21 6.42
CA LEU A 290 11.71 0.78 6.43
C LEU A 290 12.46 0.37 7.71
N ILE A 291 13.47 1.13 8.12
CA ILE A 291 14.24 0.88 9.33
C ILE A 291 13.31 0.88 10.55
N ILE A 292 12.48 1.91 10.67
CA ILE A 292 11.49 2.03 11.76
C ILE A 292 10.57 0.81 11.77
N MET A 293 10.06 0.38 10.61
CA MET A 293 9.20 -0.82 10.52
C MET A 293 9.90 -2.11 10.95
N TYR A 294 11.17 -2.29 10.58
CA TYR A 294 11.94 -3.45 11.04
C TYR A 294 12.11 -3.46 12.56
N ILE A 295 12.40 -2.31 13.17
CA ILE A 295 12.50 -2.14 14.63
C ILE A 295 11.17 -2.45 15.33
N PHE A 296 10.03 -2.04 14.75
CA PHE A 296 8.71 -2.31 15.33
C PHE A 296 8.20 -3.74 15.11
N SER A 297 8.73 -4.47 14.13
CA SER A 297 8.23 -5.82 13.80
C SER A 297 8.30 -6.82 14.97
N PRO A 298 9.37 -6.91 15.78
CA PRO A 298 9.41 -7.78 16.97
C PRO A 298 8.36 -7.39 18.02
N LEU A 299 8.10 -6.10 18.22
CA LEU A 299 7.06 -5.64 19.15
C LEU A 299 5.68 -6.12 18.71
N VAL A 300 5.39 -6.06 17.40
CA VAL A 300 4.15 -6.61 16.83
C VAL A 300 4.07 -8.13 17.02
N ILE A 301 5.17 -8.87 16.86
CA ILE A 301 5.22 -10.31 17.16
C ILE A 301 4.85 -10.57 18.62
N CYS A 302 5.44 -9.84 19.57
CA CYS A 302 5.13 -9.95 20.99
C CYS A 302 3.64 -9.71 21.25
N ILE A 303 3.05 -8.66 20.66
CA ILE A 303 1.62 -8.35 20.77
C ILE A 303 0.76 -9.51 20.23
N ILE A 304 1.12 -10.08 19.08
CA ILE A 304 0.41 -11.22 18.48
C ILE A 304 0.46 -12.44 19.40
N LEU A 305 1.65 -12.77 19.94
CA LEU A 305 1.85 -13.93 20.82
C LEU A 305 1.10 -13.77 22.15
N TRP A 306 1.17 -12.59 22.76
CA TRP A 306 0.43 -12.24 23.99
C TRP A 306 -1.07 -12.41 23.80
N ARG A 307 -1.64 -11.77 22.76
CA ARG A 307 -3.09 -11.83 22.47
C ARG A 307 -3.58 -13.24 22.13
N LYS A 308 -2.72 -14.08 21.55
CA LYS A 308 -3.02 -15.49 21.27
C LYS A 308 -2.79 -16.42 22.47
N LYS A 309 -2.46 -15.87 23.65
CA LYS A 309 -2.16 -16.62 24.88
C LYS A 309 -1.06 -17.67 24.69
N ARG A 310 -0.10 -17.42 23.78
CA ARG A 310 1.05 -18.31 23.51
C ARG A 310 2.24 -17.94 24.42
N PHE A 311 2.00 -17.94 25.73
CA PHE A 311 2.96 -17.42 26.72
C PHE A 311 4.33 -18.09 26.67
N ARG A 312 4.42 -19.40 26.41
CA ARG A 312 5.70 -20.11 26.27
C ARG A 312 6.56 -19.55 25.13
N PHE A 313 5.96 -19.31 23.97
CA PHE A 313 6.65 -18.72 22.82
C PHE A 313 6.99 -17.25 23.06
N LEU A 314 6.09 -16.51 23.72
CA LEU A 314 6.36 -15.13 24.09
C LEU A 314 7.56 -15.03 25.04
N LEU A 315 7.62 -15.87 26.06
CA LEU A 315 8.73 -15.89 27.03
C LEU A 315 10.05 -16.23 26.32
N LEU A 316 10.04 -17.18 25.38
CA LEU A 316 11.21 -17.50 24.55
C LEU A 316 11.64 -16.29 23.70
N VAL A 317 10.70 -15.60 23.04
CA VAL A 317 11.02 -14.38 22.26
C VAL A 317 11.59 -13.29 23.17
N LEU A 318 10.99 -13.06 24.34
CA LEU A 318 11.48 -12.07 25.31
C LEU A 318 12.85 -12.41 25.87
N LEU A 319 13.16 -13.70 26.08
CA LEU A 319 14.47 -14.15 26.54
C LEU A 319 15.56 -13.99 25.48
N ILE A 320 15.20 -14.17 24.20
CA ILE A 320 16.11 -14.00 23.06
C ILE A 320 16.23 -12.52 22.66
N LEU A 321 15.24 -11.68 22.99
CA LEU A 321 15.18 -10.28 22.57
C LEU A 321 16.44 -9.46 22.95
N PRO A 322 17.02 -9.57 24.17
CA PRO A 322 18.27 -8.87 24.49
C PRO A 322 19.44 -9.29 23.60
N LEU A 323 19.58 -10.58 23.28
CA LEU A 323 20.61 -11.07 22.37
C LEU A 323 20.38 -10.56 20.95
N VAL A 324 19.13 -10.53 20.50
CA VAL A 324 18.75 -9.93 19.20
C VAL A 324 19.04 -8.45 19.20
N LEU A 325 18.77 -7.71 20.27
CA LEU A 325 19.07 -6.29 20.38
C LEU A 325 20.59 -6.04 20.33
N LEU A 326 21.39 -6.81 21.05
CA LEU A 326 22.87 -6.72 20.97
C LEU A 326 23.37 -7.01 19.56
N PHE A 327 22.83 -8.04 18.90
CA PHE A 327 23.14 -8.36 17.52
C PHE A 327 22.71 -7.24 16.57
N VAL A 328 21.51 -6.68 16.74
CA VAL A 328 21.00 -5.54 15.95
C VAL A 328 21.87 -4.32 16.13
N ILE A 329 22.32 -4.00 17.35
CA ILE A 329 23.26 -2.89 17.59
C ILE A 329 24.56 -3.12 16.83
N LYS A 330 25.13 -4.32 16.89
CA LYS A 330 26.35 -4.66 16.15
C LYS A 330 26.16 -4.59 14.64
N VAL A 331 25.06 -5.13 14.13
CA VAL A 331 24.69 -5.06 12.72
C VAL A 331 24.46 -3.61 12.30
N PHE A 332 23.80 -2.79 13.12
CA PHE A 332 23.58 -1.38 12.83
C PHE A 332 24.89 -0.61 12.81
N GLY A 333 25.81 -0.87 13.74
CA GLY A 333 27.17 -0.31 13.71
C GLY A 333 27.90 -0.65 12.42
N LEU A 334 27.88 -1.92 12.02
CA LEU A 334 28.46 -2.37 10.76
C LEU A 334 27.77 -1.73 9.55
N LEU A 335 26.44 -1.61 9.56
CA LEU A 335 25.68 -0.96 8.49
C LEU A 335 25.94 0.55 8.42
N THR A 336 26.12 1.24 9.56
CA THR A 336 26.50 2.65 9.55
C THR A 336 27.90 2.87 9.01
N GLU A 337 28.82 1.94 9.28
CA GLU A 337 30.18 2.00 8.72
C GLU A 337 30.22 1.66 7.22
N THR A 338 29.34 0.78 6.75
CA THR A 338 29.37 0.25 5.37
C THR A 338 28.36 0.90 4.43
N SER A 339 27.33 1.59 4.93
CA SER A 339 26.26 2.21 4.16
C SER A 339 25.95 3.63 4.63
N LEU A 340 26.49 4.61 3.90
CA LEU A 340 26.21 6.03 4.11
C LEU A 340 24.70 6.33 4.05
N LEU A 341 23.95 5.63 3.19
CA LEU A 341 22.49 5.81 3.09
C LEU A 341 21.81 5.43 4.41
N PHE A 342 22.20 4.30 4.99
CA PHE A 342 21.64 3.82 6.25
C PHE A 342 21.93 4.82 7.38
N GLU A 343 23.17 5.32 7.47
CA GLU A 343 23.57 6.31 8.48
C GLU A 343 22.73 7.59 8.39
N ILE A 344 22.63 8.20 7.21
CA ILE A 344 21.84 9.42 6.99
C ILE A 344 20.39 9.20 7.40
N LYS A 345 19.77 8.08 6.97
CA LYS A 345 18.36 7.80 7.26
C LYS A 345 18.12 7.43 8.73
N LEU A 346 19.07 6.78 9.40
CA LEU A 346 19.01 6.51 10.83
C LEU A 346 19.07 7.81 11.64
N ASN A 347 20.00 8.71 11.31
CA ASN A 347 20.12 10.01 11.95
C ASN A 347 18.85 10.87 11.76
N GLN A 348 18.27 10.85 10.55
CA GLN A 348 16.98 11.49 10.30
C GLN A 348 15.86 10.90 11.16
N ALA A 349 15.80 9.57 11.32
CA ALA A 349 14.80 8.93 12.17
C ALA A 349 14.98 9.29 13.66
N LEU A 350 16.21 9.29 14.17
CA LEU A 350 16.51 9.61 15.57
C LEU A 350 16.28 11.08 15.90
N SER A 351 16.50 11.99 14.95
CA SER A 351 16.26 13.43 15.13
C SER A 351 14.80 13.77 15.47
N LEU A 352 13.84 12.95 15.06
CA LEU A 352 12.42 13.12 15.42
C LEU A 352 12.16 12.97 16.92
N LEU A 353 13.04 12.28 17.64
CA LEU A 353 12.95 12.16 19.09
C LEU A 353 13.43 13.45 19.78
N LYS A 354 14.28 14.28 19.17
CA LYS A 354 14.90 15.44 19.82
C LYS A 354 14.00 16.69 19.94
N ILE A 355 12.67 16.51 19.94
CA ILE A 355 11.69 17.61 19.93
C ILE A 355 11.71 18.50 21.19
N TRP A 356 12.35 18.03 22.27
CA TRP A 356 12.49 18.75 23.53
C TRP A 356 13.72 19.66 23.59
N GLU A 357 14.62 19.61 22.60
CA GLU A 357 15.83 20.44 22.58
C GLU A 357 15.51 21.91 22.19
N PRO A 358 16.24 22.91 22.71
CA PRO A 358 16.10 24.28 22.22
C PRO A 358 16.35 24.36 20.71
N HIS A 359 15.51 25.12 19.99
CA HIS A 359 15.57 25.24 18.53
C HIS A 359 15.50 23.90 17.78
N TRP A 360 14.85 22.89 18.38
CA TRP A 360 14.74 21.53 17.83
C TRP A 360 14.32 21.53 16.35
N LEU A 361 13.38 22.39 15.94
CA LEU A 361 12.87 22.42 14.58
C LEU A 361 13.94 22.91 13.59
N ILE A 362 14.76 23.88 13.98
CA ILE A 362 15.85 24.41 13.15
C ILE A 362 16.98 23.37 13.06
N ASN A 363 17.31 22.75 14.20
CA ASN A 363 18.35 21.72 14.32
C ASN A 363 17.94 20.37 13.71
N MET A 364 16.66 20.20 13.38
CA MET A 364 16.15 18.99 12.75
C MET A 364 16.62 18.89 11.29
N PRO A 365 17.05 17.70 10.84
CA PRO A 365 17.30 17.42 9.43
C PRO A 365 16.14 17.83 8.54
N MET A 366 16.50 18.26 7.33
CA MET A 366 15.57 18.88 6.37
C MET A 366 14.31 18.05 6.09
N SER A 367 14.44 16.74 5.86
CA SER A 367 13.30 15.90 5.48
C SER A 367 12.20 15.80 6.56
N PRO A 368 12.49 15.45 7.83
CA PRO A 368 11.48 15.50 8.90
C PRO A 368 11.00 16.94 9.20
N ARG A 369 11.89 17.93 9.12
CA ARG A 369 11.56 19.36 9.34
C ARG A 369 10.48 19.86 8.38
N ILE A 370 10.63 19.60 7.08
CA ILE A 370 9.68 20.03 6.05
C ILE A 370 8.29 19.45 6.29
N ARG A 371 8.18 18.18 6.69
CA ARG A 371 6.88 17.55 6.98
C ARG A 371 6.14 18.20 8.15
N ILE A 372 6.88 18.71 9.13
CA ILE A 372 6.30 19.44 10.27
C ILE A 372 5.85 20.83 9.80
N ILE A 373 6.68 21.53 9.03
CA ILE A 373 6.33 22.84 8.46
C ILE A 373 5.09 22.74 7.58
N GLU A 374 4.97 21.70 6.75
CA GLU A 374 3.75 21.43 5.97
C GLU A 374 2.50 21.36 6.85
N LEU A 375 2.54 20.60 7.96
CA LEU A 375 1.40 20.49 8.87
C LEU A 375 1.05 21.83 9.51
N ILE A 376 2.05 22.63 9.88
CA ILE A 376 1.83 23.97 10.42
C ILE A 376 1.18 24.87 9.36
N ASN A 377 1.70 24.90 8.15
CA ASN A 377 1.15 25.71 7.05
C ASN A 377 -0.28 25.26 6.68
N ILE A 378 -0.60 23.97 6.71
CA ILE A 378 -1.98 23.48 6.54
C ILE A 378 -2.91 24.04 7.63
N LEU A 379 -2.46 24.10 8.89
CA LEU A 379 -3.25 24.68 9.97
C LEU A 379 -3.49 26.18 9.75
N TYR A 380 -2.49 26.92 9.27
CA TYR A 380 -2.66 28.34 8.89
C TYR A 380 -3.66 28.50 7.75
N GLU A 381 -3.59 27.66 6.72
CA GLU A 381 -4.58 27.66 5.63
C GLU A 381 -6.00 27.49 6.14
N TYR A 382 -6.24 26.56 7.07
CA TYR A 382 -7.58 26.37 7.65
C TYR A 382 -7.99 27.44 8.65
N LYS A 383 -7.03 28.14 9.26
CA LYS A 383 -7.33 29.32 10.07
C LYS A 383 -7.83 30.46 9.19
N GLU A 384 -7.22 30.68 8.03
CA GLU A 384 -7.61 31.72 7.08
C GLU A 384 -8.85 31.35 6.27
N LYS A 385 -9.02 30.05 5.97
CA LYS A 385 -10.13 29.51 5.17
C LYS A 385 -10.90 28.44 5.96
N PRO A 386 -11.59 28.79 7.07
CA PRO A 386 -12.25 27.79 7.94
C PRO A 386 -13.30 26.93 7.23
N TRP A 387 -13.92 27.45 6.17
CA TRP A 387 -14.91 26.71 5.39
C TRP A 387 -14.33 25.49 4.67
N MET A 388 -13.01 25.45 4.44
CA MET A 388 -12.31 24.28 3.88
C MET A 388 -11.94 23.25 4.96
N LEU A 389 -12.03 23.56 6.25
CA LEU A 389 -11.52 22.69 7.32
C LEU A 389 -12.19 21.30 7.34
N LEU A 390 -13.49 21.22 7.03
CA LEU A 390 -14.24 19.97 7.14
C LEU A 390 -13.85 18.95 6.07
N PHE A 391 -13.81 19.37 4.81
CA PHE A 391 -13.58 18.50 3.64
C PHE A 391 -12.21 18.70 2.99
N GLY A 392 -11.42 19.62 3.50
CA GLY A 392 -10.12 19.99 2.99
C GLY A 392 -10.17 20.82 1.72
N LYS A 393 -9.00 20.98 1.13
CA LYS A 393 -8.74 21.72 -0.11
C LYS A 393 -8.84 20.82 -1.36
N GLY A 394 -9.17 19.54 -1.20
CA GLY A 394 -9.29 18.61 -2.32
C GLY A 394 -7.98 18.37 -3.09
N TYR A 395 -8.07 17.67 -4.23
CA TYR A 395 -6.90 17.31 -5.03
C TYR A 395 -6.25 18.53 -5.66
N MET A 396 -4.92 18.55 -5.60
CA MET A 396 -4.11 19.72 -5.91
C MET A 396 -4.38 20.91 -4.97
N GLY A 397 -5.08 20.73 -3.84
CA GLY A 397 -5.11 21.71 -2.77
C GLY A 397 -3.69 22.07 -2.33
N SER A 398 -3.43 23.35 -2.15
CA SER A 398 -2.08 23.89 -1.93
C SER A 398 -1.94 24.59 -0.58
N ILE A 399 -0.71 24.84 -0.18
CA ILE A 399 -0.31 25.67 0.96
C ILE A 399 0.67 26.75 0.49
N THR A 400 0.73 27.86 1.19
CA THR A 400 1.84 28.83 1.11
C THR A 400 2.75 28.73 2.34
N ASP A 401 3.94 29.34 2.29
CA ASP A 401 4.86 29.37 3.43
C ASP A 401 4.48 30.47 4.44
N HIS A 402 3.36 30.26 5.15
CA HIS A 402 2.84 31.21 6.15
C HIS A 402 3.82 31.56 7.26
N VAL A 403 4.72 30.63 7.60
CA VAL A 403 5.70 30.78 8.69
C VAL A 403 7.09 31.22 8.22
N GLY A 404 7.32 31.32 6.90
CA GLY A 404 8.63 31.66 6.33
C GLY A 404 9.74 30.64 6.63
N MET A 405 9.37 29.39 6.95
CA MET A 405 10.33 28.36 7.39
C MET A 405 10.76 27.41 6.27
N LEU A 406 10.11 27.44 5.11
CA LEU A 406 10.65 26.82 3.90
C LEU A 406 11.83 27.66 3.39
N GLY A 407 11.82 28.97 3.62
CA GLY A 407 12.94 29.87 3.34
C GLY A 407 12.89 30.48 1.94
N THR A 408 13.92 31.25 1.58
CA THR A 408 13.98 31.98 0.29
C THR A 408 14.76 31.24 -0.80
N THR A 409 15.45 30.15 -0.45
CA THR A 409 16.33 29.41 -1.37
C THR A 409 15.73 28.05 -1.71
N PHE A 410 15.74 27.70 -2.99
CA PHE A 410 15.19 26.45 -3.48
C PHE A 410 15.79 25.25 -2.77
N ILE A 411 14.93 24.44 -2.16
CA ILE A 411 15.33 23.19 -1.50
C ILE A 411 15.14 22.02 -2.45
N VAL A 412 16.25 21.57 -3.04
CA VAL A 412 16.28 20.44 -3.97
C VAL A 412 15.65 19.19 -3.34
N GLY A 413 14.81 18.50 -4.11
CA GLY A 413 14.20 17.23 -3.70
C GLY A 413 13.04 17.36 -2.71
N SER A 414 12.62 18.58 -2.36
CA SER A 414 11.45 18.83 -1.53
C SER A 414 10.25 19.23 -2.38
N PHE A 415 10.29 20.37 -3.06
CA PHE A 415 9.21 20.75 -3.98
C PHE A 415 9.75 20.88 -5.39
N SER A 416 8.86 20.86 -6.39
CA SER A 416 9.28 21.19 -7.75
C SER A 416 9.71 22.65 -7.86
N THR A 417 10.54 22.97 -8.86
CA THR A 417 10.93 24.37 -9.13
C THR A 417 9.70 25.24 -9.39
N ALA A 418 8.71 24.72 -10.14
CA ALA A 418 7.46 25.43 -10.39
C ALA A 418 6.65 25.74 -9.12
N GLU A 419 6.63 24.82 -8.14
CA GLU A 419 6.01 25.08 -6.83
C GLU A 419 6.76 26.17 -6.06
N TRP A 420 8.09 26.12 -6.10
CA TRP A 420 8.94 27.07 -5.39
C TRP A 420 8.84 28.48 -5.97
N ASP A 421 8.97 28.61 -7.29
CA ASP A 421 8.93 29.89 -8.00
C ASP A 421 7.57 30.58 -7.84
N ASN A 422 6.49 29.80 -7.74
CA ASN A 422 5.15 30.32 -7.48
C ASN A 422 4.84 30.52 -5.98
N GLY A 423 5.73 30.10 -5.07
CA GLY A 423 5.48 30.12 -3.63
C GLY A 423 4.28 29.29 -3.19
N THR A 424 3.91 28.27 -3.97
CA THR A 424 2.67 27.51 -3.81
C THR A 424 2.97 26.03 -3.87
N PHE A 425 2.70 25.32 -2.77
CA PHE A 425 3.13 23.94 -2.58
C PHE A 425 1.92 23.02 -2.51
N TYR A 426 1.82 22.03 -3.40
CA TYR A 426 0.68 21.10 -3.47
C TYR A 426 1.09 19.63 -3.32
N ASN A 427 2.38 19.31 -3.47
CA ASN A 427 2.94 17.96 -3.30
C ASN A 427 3.51 17.72 -1.89
N VAL A 428 2.65 17.77 -0.86
CA VAL A 428 3.09 17.50 0.52
C VAL A 428 3.57 16.05 0.73
N HIS A 429 4.57 15.86 1.59
CA HIS A 429 5.37 14.62 1.66
C HIS A 429 4.86 13.55 2.64
N GLY A 430 3.96 13.93 3.54
CA GLY A 430 3.38 13.04 4.55
C GLY A 430 1.97 12.58 4.18
N THR A 431 1.64 11.32 4.46
CA THR A 431 0.24 10.84 4.32
C THR A 431 -0.71 11.60 5.25
N LEU A 432 -0.28 11.90 6.48
CA LEU A 432 -1.07 12.71 7.41
C LEU A 432 -1.32 14.11 6.82
N SER A 433 -0.28 14.79 6.33
CA SER A 433 -0.38 16.09 5.67
C SER A 433 -1.27 16.03 4.43
N THR A 434 -1.10 15.01 3.59
CA THR A 434 -1.90 14.78 2.37
C THR A 434 -3.37 14.59 2.71
N ILE A 435 -3.68 13.74 3.68
CA ILE A 435 -5.06 13.48 4.10
C ILE A 435 -5.67 14.73 4.73
N PHE A 436 -4.92 15.43 5.58
CA PHE A 436 -5.43 16.62 6.22
C PHE A 436 -5.65 17.75 5.22
N LEU A 437 -4.74 17.96 4.27
CA LEU A 437 -4.85 18.97 3.22
C LEU A 437 -5.97 18.66 2.23
N TYR A 438 -6.07 17.42 1.73
CA TYR A 438 -7.02 17.11 0.68
C TYR A 438 -8.42 16.77 1.20
N HIS A 439 -8.53 16.26 2.42
CA HIS A 439 -9.79 15.73 2.95
C HIS A 439 -10.21 16.34 4.31
N GLY A 440 -9.43 17.28 4.86
CA GLY A 440 -9.77 18.02 6.07
C GLY A 440 -9.97 17.13 7.30
N LEU A 441 -10.83 17.59 8.21
CA LEU A 441 -11.23 16.84 9.42
C LEU A 441 -11.94 15.53 9.08
N PHE A 442 -12.70 15.46 7.99
CA PHE A 442 -13.33 14.21 7.54
C PHE A 442 -12.27 13.14 7.23
N GLY A 443 -11.22 13.51 6.50
CA GLY A 443 -10.08 12.66 6.24
C GLY A 443 -9.35 12.22 7.52
N LEU A 444 -9.10 13.16 8.44
CA LEU A 444 -8.46 12.85 9.73
C LEU A 444 -9.30 11.90 10.59
N PHE A 445 -10.61 12.08 10.64
CA PHE A 445 -11.51 11.16 11.34
C PHE A 445 -11.41 9.75 10.75
N PHE A 446 -11.41 9.64 9.41
CA PHE A 446 -11.23 8.35 8.77
C PHE A 446 -9.84 7.76 9.00
N TYR A 447 -8.80 8.59 9.05
CA TYR A 447 -7.45 8.18 9.40
C TYR A 447 -7.38 7.58 10.82
N LEU A 448 -7.97 8.23 11.81
CA LEU A 448 -8.09 7.69 13.18
C LEU A 448 -8.93 6.41 13.23
N TYR A 449 -10.02 6.34 12.46
CA TYR A 449 -10.81 5.12 12.31
C TYR A 449 -9.98 3.96 11.74
N MET A 450 -9.14 4.23 10.74
CA MET A 450 -8.24 3.23 10.16
C MET A 450 -7.16 2.78 11.15
N ILE A 451 -6.55 3.69 11.92
CA ILE A 451 -5.65 3.33 13.03
C ILE A 451 -6.34 2.36 14.00
N LYS A 452 -7.53 2.74 14.49
CA LYS A 452 -8.33 1.89 15.39
C LYS A 452 -8.62 0.53 14.77
N THR A 453 -9.00 0.50 13.50
CA THR A 453 -9.32 -0.74 12.77
C THR A 453 -8.10 -1.65 12.64
N VAL A 454 -6.93 -1.09 12.34
CA VAL A 454 -5.67 -1.83 12.25
C VAL A 454 -5.29 -2.41 13.61
N ILE A 455 -5.20 -1.58 14.65
CA ILE A 455 -4.79 -2.01 16.01
C ILE A 455 -5.72 -3.11 16.55
N THR A 456 -7.03 -2.98 16.36
CA THR A 456 -8.01 -3.94 16.88
C THR A 456 -8.03 -5.28 16.14
N ASN A 457 -7.50 -5.33 14.91
CA ASN A 457 -7.57 -6.52 14.06
C ASN A 457 -6.22 -7.05 13.59
N VAL A 458 -5.11 -6.37 13.93
CA VAL A 458 -3.74 -6.77 13.54
C VAL A 458 -3.44 -8.21 13.95
N THR A 459 -3.97 -8.70 15.07
CA THR A 459 -3.69 -10.08 15.54
C THR A 459 -4.51 -11.16 14.85
N LYS A 460 -5.56 -10.76 14.11
CA LYS A 460 -6.51 -11.68 13.45
C LYS A 460 -6.02 -12.08 12.06
N ASN A 461 -5.59 -11.12 11.26
CA ASN A 461 -5.17 -11.35 9.88
C ASN A 461 -3.99 -10.41 9.52
N PRO A 462 -2.91 -10.93 8.89
CA PRO A 462 -1.73 -10.14 8.57
C PRO A 462 -2.04 -9.03 7.56
N TRP A 463 -2.92 -9.26 6.58
CA TRP A 463 -3.24 -8.32 5.50
C TRP A 463 -3.84 -7.01 5.98
N ILE A 464 -4.45 -6.99 7.17
CA ILE A 464 -4.88 -5.74 7.81
C ILE A 464 -3.69 -4.83 8.10
N LEU A 465 -2.55 -5.39 8.48
CA LEU A 465 -1.35 -4.60 8.72
C LEU A 465 -0.76 -4.09 7.40
N PHE A 466 -0.66 -4.94 6.37
CA PHE A 466 -0.20 -4.53 5.04
C PHE A 466 -1.09 -3.42 4.45
N GLY A 467 -2.41 -3.63 4.44
CA GLY A 467 -3.35 -2.66 3.93
C GLY A 467 -3.49 -1.40 4.80
N GLY A 468 -3.37 -1.57 6.12
CA GLY A 468 -3.31 -0.47 7.07
C GLY A 468 -2.08 0.41 6.84
N PHE A 469 -0.91 -0.20 6.66
CA PHE A 469 0.34 0.50 6.36
C PHE A 469 0.23 1.33 5.09
N TRP A 470 -0.36 0.76 4.02
CA TRP A 470 -0.63 1.52 2.80
C TRP A 470 -1.41 2.80 3.11
N PHE A 471 -2.57 2.67 3.74
CA PHE A 471 -3.45 3.81 3.97
C PHE A 471 -2.81 4.83 4.94
N LEU A 472 -2.09 4.38 5.95
CA LEU A 472 -1.55 5.25 6.99
C LEU A 472 -0.24 5.95 6.58
N ILE A 473 0.56 5.34 5.72
CA ILE A 473 1.95 5.78 5.46
C ILE A 473 2.25 6.07 3.98
N SER A 474 1.44 5.51 3.07
CA SER A 474 1.70 5.52 1.62
C SER A 474 0.47 5.90 0.79
N TYR A 475 -0.57 6.46 1.40
CA TYR A 475 -1.78 6.86 0.67
C TYR A 475 -1.43 7.91 -0.39
N GLY A 476 -1.79 7.63 -1.64
CA GLY A 476 -1.58 8.53 -2.76
C GLY A 476 -0.15 8.63 -3.27
N PHE A 477 0.76 7.76 -2.79
CA PHE A 477 2.18 7.81 -3.15
C PHE A 477 2.52 7.02 -4.42
N SER A 478 2.09 5.77 -4.51
CA SER A 478 2.51 4.83 -5.56
C SER A 478 1.36 3.93 -5.99
N ALA A 479 1.26 3.67 -7.30
CA ALA A 479 0.25 2.80 -7.86
C ALA A 479 0.51 1.32 -7.52
N THR A 480 1.77 0.89 -7.49
CA THR A 480 2.15 -0.50 -7.16
C THR A 480 1.90 -0.79 -5.68
N ILE A 481 2.30 0.12 -4.79
CA ILE A 481 1.98 0.04 -3.35
C ILE A 481 0.47 0.06 -3.14
N SER A 482 -0.25 0.96 -3.80
CA SER A 482 -1.71 1.05 -3.65
C SER A 482 -2.42 -0.22 -4.09
N SER A 483 -1.98 -0.81 -5.20
CA SER A 483 -2.56 -2.05 -5.71
C SER A 483 -2.43 -3.20 -4.71
N PHE A 484 -1.23 -3.37 -4.15
CA PHE A 484 -1.00 -4.38 -3.11
C PHE A 484 -1.77 -4.06 -1.83
N GLY A 485 -1.65 -2.83 -1.33
CA GLY A 485 -2.21 -2.39 -0.06
C GLY A 485 -3.73 -2.49 0.00
N ILE A 486 -4.43 -2.04 -1.04
CA ILE A 486 -5.90 -2.11 -1.10
C ILE A 486 -6.36 -3.56 -1.18
N ALA A 487 -5.75 -4.35 -2.07
CA ALA A 487 -6.12 -5.77 -2.20
C ALA A 487 -5.89 -6.52 -0.87
N ALA A 488 -4.78 -6.27 -0.20
CA ALA A 488 -4.51 -6.81 1.13
C ALA A 488 -5.56 -6.36 2.16
N LEU A 489 -5.90 -5.07 2.21
CA LEU A 489 -6.88 -4.55 3.17
C LEU A 489 -8.27 -5.20 2.98
N LEU A 490 -8.74 -5.25 1.73
CA LEU A 490 -10.04 -5.82 1.38
C LEU A 490 -10.10 -7.31 1.69
N LEU A 491 -9.02 -8.05 1.41
CA LEU A 491 -8.90 -9.47 1.76
C LEU A 491 -8.87 -9.67 3.28
N GLY A 492 -8.18 -8.80 4.02
CA GLY A 492 -8.17 -8.81 5.48
C GLY A 492 -9.57 -8.58 6.07
N PHE A 493 -10.35 -7.63 5.52
CA PHE A 493 -11.72 -7.38 5.94
C PHE A 493 -12.66 -8.55 5.62
N LEU A 494 -12.50 -9.18 4.46
CA LEU A 494 -13.24 -10.38 4.08
C LEU A 494 -13.05 -11.47 5.14
N GLU A 495 -11.80 -11.81 5.45
CA GLU A 495 -11.48 -12.91 6.37
C GLU A 495 -11.93 -12.64 7.81
N ILE A 496 -11.82 -11.39 8.28
CA ILE A 496 -12.34 -11.02 9.61
C ILE A 496 -13.85 -11.20 9.67
N THR A 497 -14.56 -10.81 8.62
CA THR A 497 -16.01 -10.89 8.59
C THR A 497 -16.48 -12.34 8.57
N GLN A 498 -15.87 -13.17 7.71
CA GLN A 498 -16.17 -14.60 7.63
C GLN A 498 -15.88 -15.32 8.96
N ASN A 499 -14.78 -14.99 9.64
CA ASN A 499 -14.46 -15.56 10.95
C ASN A 499 -15.50 -15.20 12.02
N LYS A 500 -16.06 -13.98 12.00
CA LYS A 500 -17.14 -13.58 12.92
C LYS A 500 -18.43 -14.36 12.65
N ILE A 501 -18.80 -14.50 11.36
CA ILE A 501 -20.00 -15.24 10.97
C ILE A 501 -19.90 -16.71 11.42
N ALA A 502 -18.75 -17.36 11.21
CA ALA A 502 -18.52 -18.74 11.62
C ALA A 502 -18.55 -18.94 13.15
N LEU A 503 -18.07 -17.97 13.93
CA LEU A 503 -18.16 -18.03 15.39
C LEU A 503 -19.61 -17.92 15.87
N ASN A 504 -20.40 -17.02 15.28
CA ASN A 504 -21.80 -16.84 15.65
C ASN A 504 -22.67 -18.04 15.27
N SER A 505 -22.42 -18.68 14.12
CA SER A 505 -23.15 -19.89 13.73
C SER A 505 -22.89 -21.07 14.68
N ASN A 506 -21.65 -21.22 15.15
CA ASN A 506 -21.29 -22.29 16.09
C ASN A 506 -21.85 -22.06 17.50
N LEU A 507 -22.10 -20.81 17.90
CA LEU A 507 -22.76 -20.48 19.17
C LEU A 507 -24.25 -20.79 19.13
N ASN A 508 -24.91 -20.60 17.98
CA ASN A 508 -26.35 -20.90 17.83
C ASN A 508 -26.65 -22.41 17.67
N GLN A 509 -25.63 -23.25 17.46
CA GLN A 509 -25.75 -24.70 17.35
C GLN A 509 -25.50 -25.43 18.68
N LYS A 510 -24.97 -24.72 19.68
CA LYS A 510 -24.79 -25.22 21.05
C LYS A 510 -25.93 -24.70 21.92
#